data_AF-X1AQU5-F1
#
_entry.id   AF-X1AQU5-F1
#
_cell.length_a   1.000
_cell.length_b   1.000
_cell.length_c   1.000
_cell.angle_alpha   90.00
_cell.angle_beta   90.00
_cell.angle_gamma   90.00
#
_symmetry.space_group_name_H-M   'P 1'
#
loop_
_entity.id
_entity.type
_entity.pdbx_description
1 polymer ?
#
loop_
_entity_poly.entity_id
_entity_poly.type
_entity_poly.pdbx_seq_one_letter_code
_entity_poly.pdbx_strand_id
1 'polypeptide(L)'
;RKQMKSMHPQRPLIKNLSNPEYHNIILNGKANLAERFADIDAKLVQEEMKKEREVAMKYHKGMGKVFKIPRLPEKLFSKLSKNKLAA
;
A
#
# COMPACT_ATOMS: atom_id res chain seq x y z
N ARG A 1 24.22 29.46 -5.88
CA ARG A 1 23.19 28.53 -6.41
C ARG A 1 23.55 27.10 -5.97
N LYS A 2 22.78 26.49 -5.07
CA LYS A 2 22.99 25.09 -4.63
C LYS A 2 22.40 24.17 -5.71
N GLN A 3 23.22 23.79 -6.68
CA GLN A 3 22.91 22.68 -7.59
C GLN A 3 22.66 21.44 -6.72
N MET A 4 21.56 20.70 -6.98
CA MET A 4 21.32 19.43 -6.28
C MET A 4 22.50 18.50 -6.57
N LYS A 5 23.37 18.32 -5.57
CA LYS A 5 24.57 17.49 -5.71
C LYS A 5 24.13 16.04 -5.88
N SER A 6 24.40 15.51 -7.08
CA SER A 6 24.45 14.10 -7.49
C SER A 6 23.26 13.23 -7.06
N MET A 7 22.32 13.05 -7.99
CA MET A 7 21.41 11.91 -8.03
C MET A 7 22.23 10.61 -8.09
N HIS A 8 21.98 9.70 -7.14
CA HIS A 8 22.70 8.42 -7.03
C HIS A 8 22.48 7.55 -8.28
N PRO A 9 23.53 6.99 -8.91
CA PRO A 9 23.45 6.29 -10.19
C PRO A 9 22.51 5.07 -10.21
N GLN A 10 22.18 4.49 -9.05
CA GLN A 10 21.25 3.35 -8.97
C GLN A 10 19.78 3.74 -8.84
N ARG A 11 19.42 5.04 -8.78
CA ARG A 11 18.00 5.43 -8.79
C ARG A 11 17.51 5.43 -10.23
N PRO A 12 16.54 4.58 -10.61
CA PRO A 12 15.98 4.64 -11.94
C PRO A 12 15.43 6.04 -12.20
N LEU A 13 15.72 6.59 -13.37
CA LEU A 13 15.13 7.83 -13.83
C LEU A 13 13.61 7.67 -13.76
N ILE A 14 12.95 8.44 -12.89
CA ILE A 14 11.50 8.39 -12.71
C ILE A 14 10.86 9.07 -13.93
N LYS A 15 10.67 8.29 -15.00
CA LYS A 15 10.06 8.73 -16.28
C LYS A 15 8.68 9.39 -16.10
N ASN A 16 8.02 9.15 -14.97
CA ASN A 16 6.70 9.72 -14.69
C ASN A 16 6.75 11.24 -14.49
N LEU A 17 7.86 11.82 -14.03
CA LEU A 17 7.96 13.28 -13.89
C LEU A 17 8.11 14.01 -15.23
N SER A 18 8.49 13.30 -16.30
CA SER A 18 8.45 13.85 -17.66
C SER A 18 7.06 13.76 -18.31
N ASN A 19 6.09 13.07 -17.68
CA ASN A 19 4.71 13.12 -18.11
C ASN A 19 4.06 14.41 -17.54
N PRO A 20 3.68 15.39 -18.38
CA PRO A 20 3.15 16.67 -17.92
C PRO A 20 1.79 16.51 -17.20
N GLU A 21 0.98 15.52 -17.58
CA GLU A 21 -0.30 15.25 -16.92
C GLU A 21 -0.06 14.74 -15.49
N TYR A 22 0.86 13.79 -15.32
CA TYR A 22 1.27 13.31 -14.00
C TYR A 22 1.87 14.44 -13.15
N HIS A 23 2.69 15.30 -13.76
CA HIS A 23 3.29 16.45 -13.10
C HIS A 23 2.23 17.45 -12.60
N ASN A 24 1.19 17.71 -13.39
CA ASN A 24 0.09 18.58 -12.97
C ASN A 24 -0.71 17.96 -11.81
N ILE A 25 -0.99 16.66 -11.88
CA ILE A 25 -1.70 15.92 -10.83
C ILE A 25 -0.92 15.95 -9.52
N ILE A 26 0.38 15.63 -9.54
CA ILE A 26 1.18 15.56 -8.31
C ILE A 26 1.35 16.94 -7.67
N LEU A 27 1.53 17.99 -8.48
CA LEU A 27 1.67 19.36 -8.00
C LEU A 27 0.40 19.92 -7.39
N ASN A 28 -0.78 19.49 -7.85
CA ASN A 28 -2.07 19.90 -7.30
C ASN A 28 -2.18 21.43 -7.09
N GLY A 29 -1.81 22.20 -8.13
CA GLY A 29 -1.82 23.66 -8.12
C GLY A 29 -0.59 24.35 -7.50
N LYS A 30 0.41 23.61 -7.00
CA LYS A 30 1.68 24.17 -6.50
C LYS A 30 2.67 24.43 -7.64
N ALA A 31 3.61 25.36 -7.45
CA ALA A 31 4.54 25.72 -8.53
C ALA A 31 5.63 24.66 -8.76
N ASN A 32 5.98 23.89 -7.72
CA ASN A 32 6.99 22.85 -7.79
C ASN A 32 6.80 21.78 -6.70
N LEU A 33 7.54 20.68 -6.83
CA LEU A 33 7.45 19.56 -5.90
C LEU A 33 7.86 19.95 -4.47
N ALA A 34 8.81 20.86 -4.29
CA ALA A 34 9.25 21.27 -2.96
C ALA A 34 8.12 21.98 -2.19
N GLU A 35 7.41 22.90 -2.83
CA GLU A 35 6.20 23.53 -2.28
C GLU A 35 5.09 22.51 -2.01
N ARG A 36 4.89 21.55 -2.92
CA ARG A 36 3.90 20.50 -2.72
C ARG A 36 4.21 19.63 -1.51
N PHE A 37 5.47 19.23 -1.34
CA PHE A 37 5.90 18.39 -0.23
C PHE A 37 6.01 19.17 1.09
N ALA A 38 6.15 20.51 1.06
CA ALA A 38 6.16 21.34 2.26
C ALA A 38 4.83 21.33 3.01
N ASP A 39 3.71 21.10 2.31
CA ASP A 39 2.39 20.96 2.93
C ASP A 39 2.23 19.62 3.70
N ILE A 40 3.10 18.64 3.46
CA ILE A 40 2.97 17.31 4.09
C ILE A 40 3.52 17.37 5.51
N ASP A 41 2.63 17.20 6.49
CA ASP A 41 3.03 16.93 7.87
C ASP A 41 3.50 15.47 8.02
N ALA A 42 4.80 15.29 8.23
CA ALA A 42 5.40 13.98 8.42
C ALA A 42 4.83 13.23 9.63
N LYS A 43 4.44 13.93 10.71
CA LYS A 43 3.84 13.28 11.90
C LYS A 43 2.48 12.72 11.57
N LEU A 44 1.63 13.49 10.89
CA LEU A 44 0.31 13.05 10.45
C LEU A 44 0.41 11.81 9.58
N VAL A 45 1.34 11.78 8.62
CA VAL A 45 1.58 10.61 7.76
C VAL A 45 1.97 9.39 8.60
N GLN A 46 2.90 9.55 9.54
CA GLN A 46 3.35 8.44 10.39
C GLN A 46 2.22 7.89 11.28
N GLU A 47 1.39 8.77 11.84
CA GLU A 47 0.25 8.39 12.66
C GLU A 47 -0.78 7.61 11.83
N GLU A 48 -1.11 8.08 10.63
CA GLU A 48 -2.09 7.40 9.77
C GLU A 48 -1.57 6.04 9.31
N MET A 49 -0.29 5.94 8.92
CA MET A 49 0.34 4.66 8.61
C MET A 49 0.36 3.68 9.79
N LYS A 50 0.45 4.20 11.03
CA LYS A 50 0.37 3.36 12.23
C LYS A 50 -1.06 2.83 12.41
N LYS A 51 -2.08 3.69 12.31
CA LYS A 51 -3.50 3.28 12.39
C LYS A 51 -3.84 2.25 11.33
N GLU A 52 -3.41 2.47 10.09
CA GLU A 52 -3.70 1.55 8.99
C GLU A 52 -3.04 0.18 9.22
N ARG A 53 -1.80 0.13 9.72
CA ARG A 53 -1.17 -1.12 10.13
C ARG A 53 -1.97 -1.83 11.22
N GLU A 54 -2.45 -1.10 12.23
CA GLU A 54 -3.27 -1.67 13.30
C GLU A 54 -4.62 -2.22 12.78
N VAL A 55 -5.19 -1.62 11.74
CA VAL A 55 -6.41 -2.12 11.08
C VAL A 55 -6.10 -3.32 10.18
N ALA A 56 -5.04 -3.26 9.37
CA ALA A 56 -4.64 -4.34 8.47
C ALA A 56 -4.25 -5.62 9.24
N MET A 57 -3.71 -5.47 10.46
CA MET A 57 -3.42 -6.61 11.34
C MET A 57 -4.67 -7.20 12.01
N LYS A 58 -5.83 -6.53 11.95
CA LYS A 58 -7.07 -7.06 12.52
C LYS A 58 -7.76 -7.97 11.52
N TYR A 59 -7.87 -9.25 11.86
CA TYR A 59 -8.73 -10.18 11.15
C TYR A 59 -10.20 -9.72 11.19
N HIS A 60 -10.97 -10.03 10.15
CA HIS A 60 -12.41 -9.72 10.10
C HIS A 60 -13.15 -10.27 11.33
N LYS A 61 -14.21 -9.60 11.80
CA LYS A 61 -14.92 -9.91 13.06
C LYS A 61 -15.39 -11.38 13.20
N GLY A 62 -15.53 -12.12 12.10
CA GLY A 62 -15.88 -13.55 12.10
C GLY A 62 -14.70 -14.53 12.23
N MET A 63 -13.46 -14.08 12.01
CA MET A 63 -12.29 -14.96 11.92
C MET A 63 -11.94 -15.66 13.23
N GLY A 64 -12.29 -15.06 14.38
CA GLY A 64 -12.13 -15.71 15.68
C GLY A 64 -12.86 -17.06 15.78
N LYS A 65 -13.96 -17.26 15.04
CA LYS A 65 -14.65 -18.56 14.96
C LYS A 65 -13.91 -19.53 14.05
N VAL A 66 -13.33 -19.02 12.97
CA VAL A 66 -12.55 -19.80 11.99
C VAL A 66 -11.31 -20.40 12.65
N PHE A 67 -10.57 -19.60 13.43
CA PHE A 67 -9.37 -20.07 14.15
C PHE A 67 -9.65 -21.16 15.20
N LYS A 68 -10.90 -21.30 15.67
CA LYS A 68 -11.32 -22.31 16.64
C LYS A 68 -11.72 -23.64 16.00
N ILE A 69 -11.79 -23.72 14.67
CA ILE A 69 -12.21 -24.96 14.00
C ILE A 69 -11.03 -25.94 14.02
N PRO A 70 -11.16 -27.10 14.71
CA PRO A 70 -10.09 -28.08 14.75
C PRO A 70 -9.94 -28.76 13.39
N ARG A 71 -8.68 -28.98 12.97
CA ARG A 71 -8.34 -29.61 11.67
C ARG A 71 -9.04 -28.91 10.50
N LEU A 72 -9.06 -27.57 10.54
CA LEU A 72 -9.74 -26.75 9.54
C LEU A 72 -9.19 -26.97 8.12
N PRO A 73 -7.87 -27.00 7.87
CA PRO A 73 -7.35 -27.26 6.53
C PRO A 73 -7.93 -28.56 5.94
N GLU A 74 -7.90 -29.65 6.70
CA GLU A 74 -8.39 -30.96 6.27
C GLU A 74 -9.90 -30.94 5.99
N LYS A 75 -10.68 -30.22 6.81
CA LYS A 75 -12.12 -30.02 6.59
C LYS A 75 -12.44 -29.17 5.36
N LEU A 76 -11.57 -28.22 4.98
CA LEU A 76 -11.75 -27.43 3.77
C LEU A 76 -11.43 -28.27 2.52
N PHE A 77 -10.28 -28.95 2.51
CA PHE A 77 -9.85 -29.75 1.36
C PHE A 77 -10.75 -30.97 1.12
N SER A 78 -11.27 -31.61 2.18
CA SER A 78 -12.23 -32.71 2.05
C SER A 78 -13.60 -32.31 1.48
N LYS A 79 -13.96 -31.02 1.52
CA LYS A 79 -15.16 -30.50 0.85
C LYS A 79 -14.90 -30.10 -0.59
N LEU A 80 -13.70 -29.59 -0.89
CA LEU A 80 -13.30 -29.27 -2.27
C LEU A 80 -13.17 -30.51 -3.15
N SER A 81 -12.64 -31.62 -2.62
CA SER A 81 -12.46 -32.85 -3.41
C SER A 81 -13.79 -33.53 -3.78
N LYS A 82 -14.82 -33.42 -2.92
CA LYS A 82 -16.16 -33.99 -3.18
C LYS A 82 -16.91 -33.27 -4.30
N ASN A 83 -16.70 -31.97 -4.46
CA ASN A 83 -17.34 -31.19 -5.53
C ASN A 83 -16.74 -31.47 -6.92
N LYS A 84 -15.52 -32.01 -7.00
CA LYS A 84 -14.88 -32.38 -8.28
C LYS A 84 -15.39 -33.71 -8.87
N LEU A 85 -16.13 -34.49 -8.08
CA LEU A 85 -16.74 -35.77 -8.49
C LEU A 85 -18.24 -35.65 -8.81
N ALA A 86 -18.82 -34.45 -8.63
CA ALA A 86 -20.24 -34.17 -8.87
C ALA A 86 -20.47 -33.18 -10.02
N ALA A 87 -19.46 -32.94 -10.87
CA ALA A 87 -19.51 -32.11 -12.06
C ALA A 87 -19.05 -32.91 -13.29
#